data_AF-A0AAD2CQ35-F1
#
_entry.id   AF-A0AAD2CQ35-F1
#
_cell.length_a   1.000
_cell.length_b   1.000
_cell.length_c   1.000
_cell.angle_alpha   90.00
_cell.angle_beta   90.00
_cell.angle_gamma   90.00
#
_symmetry.space_group_name_H-M   'P 1'
#
loop_
_entity.id
_entity.type
_entity.pdbx_description
1 polymer ?
#
loop_
_entity_poly.entity_id
_entity_poly.type
_entity_poly.pdbx_seq_one_letter_code
_entity_poly.pdbx_strand_id
1 'polypeptide(L)'
;MKSPPILNRANQDPELQAAEARAAGESIIRDHLDNHLVHNSGASSEYISWIATLHPENAQIEIDERFFIPGNPWWSIYEQTVNMPCATAVAVPAADGEREAHPPNAHQYNATSDGEAKYVLSTTTHASDDLTEQSTPADRQEEPEQKLPHYCLRSSPVDMCIALITTFHATFFTLVFEFSASIFYFVAASFYHIAQVFSPSNMFTGFFYSIFMIMYFAFAAADSALLLGSVLGTEAAIFVGWILGVLFGGIWVANKRHQFVRRVCHRIRWAFRHKHLEPPRTFCKQSQVGTELVDQCQNTARANAELDTEFEIDDSLEAQEHVEPAYAQHREESPPRTQTQPKEDFEQKSAKPY
;
A
#
# COMPACT_ATOMS: atom_id res chain seq x y z
N MET A 1 -43.96 10.14 21.61
CA MET A 1 -42.54 10.50 21.39
C MET A 1 -42.38 10.85 19.92
N LYS A 2 -42.03 12.10 19.60
CA LYS A 2 -41.81 12.54 18.21
C LYS A 2 -40.46 12.00 17.75
N SER A 3 -40.43 11.25 16.66
CA SER A 3 -39.17 10.81 16.03
C SER A 3 -38.32 12.03 15.65
N PRO A 4 -36.98 11.96 15.79
CA PRO A 4 -36.10 13.02 15.32
C PRO A 4 -36.33 13.22 13.82
N PRO A 5 -36.35 14.48 13.33
CA PRO A 5 -36.45 14.74 11.91
C PRO A 5 -35.24 14.08 11.23
N ILE A 6 -35.50 13.11 10.36
CA ILE A 6 -34.51 12.57 9.45
C ILE A 6 -34.16 13.72 8.51
N LEU A 7 -33.08 14.43 8.84
CA LEU A 7 -32.51 15.47 7.99
C LEU A 7 -32.28 14.83 6.62
N ASN A 8 -32.92 15.41 5.61
CA ASN A 8 -32.90 15.00 4.23
C ASN A 8 -31.50 15.29 3.64
N ARG A 9 -30.49 14.49 4.04
CA ARG A 9 -29.08 14.58 3.59
C ARG A 9 -28.91 14.35 2.08
N ALA A 10 -29.96 13.92 1.37
CA ALA A 10 -29.89 13.56 -0.04
C ALA A 10 -29.69 14.75 -1.00
N ASN A 11 -29.80 16.00 -0.54
CA ASN A 11 -29.66 17.21 -1.35
C ASN A 11 -28.58 18.20 -0.86
N GLN A 12 -27.71 17.80 0.08
CA GLN A 12 -26.55 18.64 0.41
C GLN A 12 -25.55 18.59 -0.76
N ASP A 13 -24.94 19.74 -1.05
CA ASP A 13 -23.85 19.86 -2.00
C ASP A 13 -22.74 18.85 -1.62
N PRO A 14 -22.32 17.95 -2.53
CA PRO A 14 -21.25 16.99 -2.24
C PRO A 14 -19.96 17.67 -1.76
N GLU A 15 -19.68 18.91 -2.18
CA GLU A 15 -18.52 19.66 -1.71
C GLU A 15 -18.63 20.03 -0.23
N LEU A 16 -19.82 20.45 0.21
CA LEU A 16 -20.09 20.76 1.61
C LEU A 16 -20.00 19.51 2.47
N GLN A 17 -20.56 18.38 2.01
CA GLN A 17 -20.48 17.12 2.72
C GLN A 17 -19.04 16.61 2.84
N ALA A 18 -18.23 16.76 1.77
CA ALA A 18 -16.82 16.42 1.79
C ALA A 18 -16.02 17.33 2.74
N ALA A 19 -16.34 18.63 2.79
CA ALA A 19 -15.73 19.58 3.71
C ALA A 19 -16.08 19.28 5.18
N GLU A 20 -17.36 18.98 5.48
CA GLU A 20 -17.80 18.56 6.82
C GLU A 20 -17.12 17.26 7.26
N ALA A 21 -17.02 16.28 6.35
CA ALA A 21 -16.35 15.01 6.63
C ALA A 21 -14.84 15.20 6.86
N ARG A 22 -14.19 16.08 6.10
CA ARG A 22 -12.78 16.46 6.31
C ARG A 22 -12.60 17.12 7.67
N ALA A 23 -13.41 18.12 8.01
CA ALA A 23 -13.34 18.80 9.31
C ALA A 23 -13.58 17.84 10.49
N ALA A 24 -14.56 16.93 10.37
CA ALA A 24 -14.81 15.90 11.39
C ALA A 24 -13.62 14.93 11.52
N GLY A 25 -13.02 14.52 10.40
CA GLY A 25 -11.82 13.69 10.38
C GLY A 25 -10.64 14.39 11.05
N GLU A 26 -10.37 15.65 10.71
CA GLU A 26 -9.31 16.43 11.34
C GLU A 26 -9.52 16.61 12.84
N SER A 27 -10.76 16.80 13.31
CA SER A 27 -11.07 16.88 14.74
C SER A 27 -10.66 15.61 15.48
N ILE A 28 -10.95 14.44 14.92
CA ILE A 28 -10.57 13.15 15.51
C ILE A 28 -9.05 13.00 15.56
N ILE A 29 -8.35 13.45 14.52
CA ILE A 29 -6.88 13.41 14.46
C ILE A 29 -6.28 14.32 15.52
N ARG A 30 -6.81 15.54 15.69
CA ARG A 30 -6.40 16.48 16.75
C ARG A 30 -6.63 15.91 18.14
N ASP A 31 -7.82 15.37 18.41
CA ASP A 31 -8.14 14.74 19.70
C ASP A 31 -7.18 13.58 20.02
N HIS A 32 -6.82 12.78 19.01
CA HIS A 32 -5.84 11.71 19.18
C HIS A 32 -4.43 12.25 19.45
N LEU A 33 -4.01 13.30 18.74
CA LEU A 33 -2.71 13.92 18.98
C LEU A 33 -2.63 14.52 20.38
N ASP A 34 -3.64 15.27 20.80
CA ASP A 34 -3.70 15.86 22.13
C ASP A 34 -3.62 14.77 23.21
N ASN A 35 -4.37 13.68 23.03
CA ASN A 35 -4.29 12.53 23.92
C ASN A 35 -2.88 11.90 23.92
N HIS A 36 -2.23 11.77 22.77
CA HIS A 36 -0.86 11.26 22.67
C HIS A 36 0.13 12.15 23.42
N LEU A 37 0.07 13.47 23.22
CA LEU A 37 0.97 14.44 23.85
C LEU A 37 0.79 14.48 25.38
N VAL A 38 -0.44 14.33 25.88
CA VAL A 38 -0.73 14.29 27.32
C VAL A 38 -0.12 13.04 27.98
N HIS A 39 -0.13 11.90 27.30
CA HIS A 39 0.30 10.62 27.87
C HIS A 39 1.75 10.24 27.56
N ASN A 40 2.40 10.91 26.60
CA ASN A 40 3.76 10.62 26.17
C ASN A 40 4.60 11.90 26.24
N SER A 41 5.19 12.18 27.40
CA SER A 41 6.08 13.34 27.58
C SER A 41 7.53 13.04 27.18
N GLY A 42 8.22 13.99 26.56
CA GLY A 42 9.65 13.88 26.21
C GLY A 42 9.88 13.37 24.80
N ALA A 43 10.90 12.53 24.58
CA ALA A 43 11.22 11.99 23.23
C ALA A 43 10.09 11.14 22.63
N SER A 44 9.15 10.64 23.45
CA SER A 44 7.95 9.92 22.98
C SER A 44 6.83 10.83 22.47
N SER A 45 6.98 12.16 22.58
CA SER A 45 6.04 13.13 21.99
C SER A 45 6.38 13.50 20.53
N GLU A 46 7.45 12.93 19.98
CA GLU A 46 7.88 13.18 18.60
C GLU A 46 6.85 12.70 17.59
N TYR A 47 6.76 13.40 16.45
CA TYR A 47 5.85 13.05 15.35
C TYR A 47 5.97 11.59 14.94
N ILE A 48 7.20 11.09 14.86
CA ILE A 48 7.52 9.69 14.51
C ILE A 48 6.85 8.73 15.49
N SER A 49 6.98 8.99 16.80
CA SER A 49 6.35 8.16 17.83
C SER A 49 4.84 8.20 17.71
N TRP A 50 4.25 9.39 17.50
CA TRP A 50 2.82 9.52 17.29
C TRP A 50 2.31 8.76 16.06
N ILE A 51 2.94 8.93 14.89
CA ILE A 51 2.57 8.18 13.67
C ILE A 51 2.73 6.68 13.87
N ALA A 52 3.77 6.22 14.57
CA ALA A 52 3.96 4.80 14.87
C ALA A 52 2.87 4.23 15.79
N THR A 53 2.24 5.04 16.67
CA THR A 53 1.08 4.60 17.46
C THR A 53 -0.18 4.41 16.61
N LEU A 54 -0.37 5.25 15.59
CA LEU A 54 -1.50 5.19 14.66
C LEU A 54 -1.34 4.05 13.64
N HIS A 55 -0.11 3.83 13.20
CA HIS A 55 0.29 2.86 12.21
C HIS A 55 1.33 1.91 12.80
N PRO A 56 0.92 0.95 13.65
CA PRO A 56 1.85 0.01 14.27
C PRO A 56 2.62 -0.83 13.24
N GLU A 57 2.10 -0.98 12.01
CA GLU A 57 2.83 -1.54 10.86
C GLU A 57 4.09 -0.75 10.50
N ASN A 58 4.12 0.56 10.77
CA ASN A 58 5.24 1.47 10.52
C ASN A 58 6.15 1.64 11.75
N ALA A 59 5.87 0.95 12.87
CA ALA A 59 6.72 1.02 14.06
C ALA A 59 8.02 0.21 13.92
N GLN A 60 8.09 -0.72 12.96
CA GLN A 60 9.23 -1.63 12.75
C GLN A 60 10.01 -1.35 11.46
N ILE A 61 9.46 -0.52 10.59
CA ILE A 61 9.98 -0.19 9.27
C ILE A 61 10.03 1.33 9.23
N GLU A 62 11.11 1.90 8.69
CA GLU A 62 11.23 3.32 8.35
C GLU A 62 9.88 3.94 7.98
N ILE A 63 9.49 5.03 8.65
CA ILE A 63 8.18 5.63 8.44
C ILE A 63 8.05 6.02 6.98
N ASP A 64 6.95 5.60 6.36
CA ASP A 64 6.63 5.92 4.98
C ASP A 64 6.79 7.44 4.72
N GLU A 65 7.68 7.81 3.79
CA GLU A 65 8.04 9.19 3.49
C GLU A 65 6.83 10.06 3.14
N ARG A 66 5.73 9.45 2.70
CA ARG A 66 4.48 10.16 2.41
C ARG A 66 3.89 10.88 3.62
N PHE A 67 4.25 10.49 4.85
CA PHE A 67 3.87 11.19 6.07
C PHE A 67 4.59 12.52 6.29
N PHE A 68 5.65 12.81 5.53
CA PHE A 68 6.45 14.03 5.64
C PHE A 68 6.28 14.99 4.44
N ILE A 69 5.45 14.62 3.45
CA ILE A 69 5.21 15.48 2.29
C ILE A 69 4.46 16.76 2.74
N PRO A 70 4.93 17.96 2.34
CA PRO A 70 4.22 19.21 2.62
C PRO A 70 2.76 19.17 2.17
N GLY A 71 1.84 19.59 3.04
CA GLY A 71 0.40 19.50 2.80
C GLY A 71 -0.24 18.18 3.23
N ASN A 72 0.52 17.23 3.78
CA ASN A 72 -0.04 16.08 4.47
C ASN A 72 -0.86 16.56 5.70
N PRO A 73 -2.15 16.16 5.83
CA PRO A 73 -2.99 16.60 6.94
C PRO A 73 -2.44 16.20 8.32
N TRP A 74 -1.80 15.03 8.43
CA TRP A 74 -1.24 14.54 9.69
C TRP A 74 -0.06 15.40 10.15
N TRP A 75 0.86 15.71 9.23
CA TRP A 75 2.00 16.60 9.51
C TRP A 75 1.53 18.01 9.85
N SER A 76 0.60 18.55 9.05
CA SER A 76 0.07 19.91 9.26
C SER A 76 -0.62 20.07 10.61
N ILE A 77 -1.38 19.06 11.05
CA ILE A 77 -2.02 19.06 12.37
C ILE A 77 -0.96 19.01 13.47
N TYR A 78 0.07 18.18 13.32
CA TYR A 78 1.15 18.09 14.31
C TYR A 78 1.90 19.40 14.49
N GLU A 79 2.31 20.03 13.39
CA GLU A 79 3.00 21.33 13.41
C GLU A 79 2.15 22.41 14.08
N GLN A 80 0.85 22.46 13.77
CA GLN A 80 -0.09 23.42 14.38
C GLN A 80 -0.23 23.22 15.89
N THR A 81 -0.29 21.97 16.36
CA THR A 81 -0.53 21.65 17.77
C THR A 81 0.71 21.80 18.64
N VAL A 82 1.87 21.33 18.17
CA VAL A 82 3.12 21.32 18.97
C VAL A 82 3.78 22.70 19.03
N ASN A 83 3.28 23.67 18.25
CA ASN A 83 3.75 25.07 18.21
C ASN A 83 5.28 25.14 18.09
N MET A 84 5.83 24.25 17.26
CA MET A 84 7.26 24.08 17.08
C MET A 84 7.74 25.15 16.08
N PRO A 85 8.76 25.97 16.41
CA PRO A 85 9.28 26.95 15.48
C PRO A 85 9.96 26.23 14.30
N CYS A 86 9.23 26.08 13.19
CA CYS A 86 9.62 25.46 11.91
C CYS A 86 10.85 24.54 12.01
N ALA A 87 10.72 23.44 12.75
CA ALA A 87 11.71 22.39 12.69
C ALA A 87 11.48 21.63 11.37
N THR A 88 12.32 21.89 10.38
CA THR A 88 12.34 21.11 9.14
C THR A 88 12.67 19.66 9.53
N ALA A 89 11.67 18.78 9.53
CA ALA A 89 11.91 17.35 9.62
C ALA A 89 12.66 16.94 8.35
N VAL A 90 13.98 16.78 8.48
CA VAL A 90 14.80 16.26 7.39
C VAL A 90 14.54 14.76 7.34
N ALA A 91 13.85 14.30 6.29
CA ALA A 91 13.80 12.89 5.97
C ALA A 91 15.26 12.41 5.86
N VAL A 92 15.63 11.42 6.67
CA VAL A 92 16.95 10.78 6.52
C VAL A 92 16.92 10.14 5.14
N PRO A 93 17.81 10.51 4.20
CA PRO A 93 17.84 9.85 2.91
C PRO A 93 18.00 8.36 3.17
N ALA A 94 17.07 7.55 2.65
CA ALA A 94 17.25 6.11 2.63
C ALA A 94 18.65 5.87 2.06
N ALA A 95 19.56 5.33 2.87
CA ALA A 95 20.88 5.03 2.39
C ALA A 95 20.68 4.04 1.25
N ASP A 96 20.93 4.49 0.03
CA ASP A 96 21.04 3.68 -1.18
C ASP A 96 22.27 2.77 -1.01
N GLY A 97 22.20 1.89 -0.02
CA GLY A 97 23.16 0.84 0.20
C GLY A 97 23.04 -0.09 -0.98
N GLU A 98 24.04 0.01 -1.86
CA GLU A 98 24.35 -0.95 -2.92
C GLU A 98 23.96 -2.35 -2.48
N ARG A 99 22.78 -2.78 -2.93
CA ARG A 99 22.31 -4.13 -2.71
C ARG A 99 23.12 -5.00 -3.66
N GLU A 100 24.28 -5.47 -3.19
CA GLU A 100 25.10 -6.46 -3.87
C GLU A 100 24.18 -7.58 -4.39
N ALA A 101 24.20 -7.76 -5.71
CA ALA A 101 23.42 -8.77 -6.41
C ALA A 101 23.83 -10.17 -5.90
N HIS A 102 23.00 -10.76 -5.05
CA HIS A 102 23.15 -12.17 -4.69
C HIS A 102 22.83 -13.06 -5.90
N PRO A 103 23.73 -13.97 -6.31
CA PRO A 103 23.43 -14.93 -7.36
C PRO A 103 22.42 -15.98 -6.87
N PRO A 104 21.59 -16.53 -7.75
CA PRO A 104 20.58 -17.51 -7.38
C PRO A 104 21.25 -18.86 -7.11
N ASN A 105 21.32 -19.27 -5.84
CA ASN A 105 21.86 -20.58 -5.48
C ASN A 105 20.74 -21.61 -5.31
N ALA A 106 20.79 -22.63 -6.17
CA ALA A 106 19.95 -23.80 -6.13
C ALA A 106 20.37 -24.75 -4.99
N HIS A 107 19.36 -25.36 -4.36
CA HIS A 107 19.37 -26.58 -3.55
C HIS A 107 20.54 -26.86 -2.57
N GLN A 108 20.25 -26.85 -1.26
CA GLN A 108 20.49 -28.04 -0.43
C GLN A 108 19.76 -27.98 0.93
N TYR A 109 18.96 -29.00 1.20
CA TYR A 109 18.53 -29.39 2.55
C TYR A 109 19.74 -29.96 3.30
N ASN A 110 19.99 -29.51 4.54
CA ASN A 110 20.38 -30.37 5.66
C ASN A 110 20.35 -29.65 7.03
N ALA A 111 19.53 -30.23 7.91
CA ALA A 111 19.61 -30.42 9.36
C ALA A 111 20.45 -29.50 10.29
N THR A 112 19.75 -29.09 11.38
CA THR A 112 20.20 -28.95 12.79
C THR A 112 21.36 -28.03 13.14
N SER A 113 21.06 -26.96 13.88
CA SER A 113 21.81 -26.58 15.08
C SER A 113 20.99 -25.63 15.93
N ASP A 114 20.83 -25.99 17.20
CA ASP A 114 20.48 -25.09 18.30
C ASP A 114 21.37 -23.84 18.28
N GLY A 115 20.74 -22.69 18.47
CA GLY A 115 21.37 -21.37 18.46
C GLY A 115 20.59 -20.44 19.38
N GLU A 116 20.93 -20.55 20.66
CA GLU A 116 20.47 -19.76 21.80
C GLU A 116 20.60 -18.25 21.53
N ALA A 117 19.46 -17.59 21.25
CA ALA A 117 19.41 -16.14 21.08
C ALA A 117 19.53 -15.46 22.46
N LYS A 118 20.74 -15.02 22.75
CA LYS A 118 21.12 -14.21 23.90
C LYS A 118 20.44 -12.83 23.81
N TYR A 119 19.36 -12.65 24.57
CA TYR A 119 18.75 -11.33 24.77
C TYR A 119 19.77 -10.41 25.47
N VAL A 120 20.23 -9.39 24.75
CA VAL A 120 21.01 -8.29 25.32
C VAL A 120 20.03 -7.36 26.04
N LEU A 121 19.90 -7.58 27.35
CA LEU A 121 19.23 -6.67 28.26
C LEU A 121 20.11 -5.41 28.38
N SER A 122 19.70 -4.31 27.73
CA SER A 122 20.31 -3.01 27.96
C SER A 122 19.77 -2.45 29.27
N THR A 123 20.46 -2.75 30.36
CA THR A 123 20.25 -2.14 31.68
C THR A 123 20.88 -0.76 31.65
N THR A 124 20.08 0.28 31.36
CA THR A 124 20.52 1.66 31.54
C THR A 124 20.32 2.05 33.00
N THR A 125 21.40 1.92 33.77
CA THR A 125 21.56 2.47 35.11
C THR A 125 21.69 3.99 35.00
N HIS A 126 20.64 4.74 35.35
CA HIS A 126 20.80 6.15 35.70
C HIS A 126 20.78 6.30 37.22
N ALA A 127 21.94 6.74 37.71
CA ALA A 127 22.19 7.08 39.09
C ALA A 127 21.41 8.35 39.49
N SER A 128 21.06 8.35 40.77
CA SER A 128 20.47 9.42 41.55
C SER A 128 21.21 10.76 41.41
N ASP A 129 20.44 11.85 41.40
CA ASP A 129 20.75 13.01 42.23
C ASP A 129 19.47 13.72 42.68
N ASP A 130 19.19 13.48 43.96
CA ASP A 130 18.69 14.37 45.02
C ASP A 130 17.88 15.64 44.71
N LEU A 131 16.70 15.64 45.33
CA LEU A 131 16.10 16.68 46.19
C LEU A 131 15.73 18.04 45.57
N THR A 132 14.43 18.25 45.34
CA THR A 132 13.72 19.38 45.98
C THR A 132 12.23 19.07 46.16
N GLU A 133 11.83 19.06 47.44
CA GLU A 133 10.53 19.43 48.06
C GLU A 133 9.22 19.22 47.26
N GLN A 134 8.41 18.23 47.65
CA GLN A 134 7.40 18.36 48.71
C GLN A 134 6.19 19.25 48.32
N SER A 135 5.27 18.65 47.55
CA SER A 135 3.85 19.00 47.57
C SER A 135 3.01 17.72 47.52
N THR A 136 2.31 17.51 48.63
CA THR A 136 1.53 16.32 49.04
C THR A 136 0.36 16.05 48.06
N PRO A 137 -0.10 14.78 47.94
CA PRO A 137 -0.76 14.24 46.77
C PRO A 137 -2.26 14.49 46.82
N ALA A 138 -2.80 15.17 45.80
CA ALA A 138 -4.23 15.17 45.54
C ALA A 138 -4.58 13.84 44.85
N ASP A 139 -4.97 12.87 45.68
CA ASP A 139 -6.05 11.91 45.43
C ASP A 139 -6.24 11.55 43.95
N ARG A 140 -5.24 10.89 43.36
CA ARG A 140 -5.43 10.16 42.10
C ARG A 140 -6.33 8.99 42.46
N GLN A 141 -7.64 9.19 42.30
CA GLN A 141 -8.59 8.12 42.12
C GLN A 141 -7.99 7.21 41.05
N GLU A 142 -7.41 6.08 41.48
CA GLU A 142 -7.15 4.94 40.63
C GLU A 142 -8.50 4.58 40.03
N GLU A 143 -8.75 5.04 38.80
CA GLU A 143 -9.88 4.59 38.01
C GLU A 143 -9.83 3.07 38.07
N PRO A 144 -10.87 2.40 38.62
CA PRO A 144 -10.83 0.98 38.83
C PRO A 144 -10.61 0.36 37.46
N GLU A 145 -9.40 -0.15 37.25
CA GLU A 145 -8.97 -0.91 36.08
C GLU A 145 -10.16 -1.78 35.70
N GLN A 146 -10.89 -1.39 34.65
CA GLN A 146 -12.02 -2.14 34.16
C GLN A 146 -11.41 -3.41 33.59
N LYS A 147 -11.19 -4.39 34.47
CA LYS A 147 -10.83 -5.76 34.16
C LYS A 147 -11.98 -6.28 33.32
N LEU A 148 -11.87 -6.08 32.01
CA LEU A 148 -12.71 -6.66 30.99
C LEU A 148 -12.89 -8.12 31.40
N PRO A 149 -14.13 -8.57 31.64
CA PRO A 149 -14.38 -9.87 32.22
C PRO A 149 -13.67 -10.92 31.36
N HIS A 150 -12.65 -11.57 31.94
CA HIS A 150 -11.86 -12.65 31.33
C HIS A 150 -12.72 -13.88 30.92
N TYR A 151 -14.03 -13.81 31.12
CA TYR A 151 -15.01 -14.86 30.84
C TYR A 151 -15.31 -15.10 29.36
N CYS A 152 -14.79 -14.30 28.43
CA CYS A 152 -15.07 -14.48 26.99
C CYS A 152 -14.05 -15.32 26.20
N LEU A 153 -12.99 -15.85 26.82
CA LEU A 153 -11.92 -16.55 26.09
C LEU A 153 -12.06 -18.08 25.98
N ARG A 154 -12.99 -18.71 26.71
CA ARG A 154 -13.27 -20.13 26.53
C ARG A 154 -14.25 -20.31 25.38
N SER A 155 -13.69 -20.42 24.17
CA SER A 155 -14.46 -20.83 22.99
C SER A 155 -14.99 -22.24 23.20
N SER A 156 -16.29 -22.46 23.00
CA SER A 156 -16.85 -23.81 23.00
C SER A 156 -16.18 -24.65 21.90
N PRO A 157 -15.87 -25.94 22.13
CA PRO A 157 -15.30 -26.80 21.09
C PRO A 157 -16.23 -26.89 19.86
N VAL A 158 -17.55 -26.83 20.07
CA VAL A 158 -18.54 -26.79 18.98
C VAL A 158 -18.37 -25.54 18.13
N ASP A 159 -18.18 -24.39 18.79
CA ASP A 159 -17.98 -23.10 18.14
C ASP A 159 -16.65 -23.04 17.37
N MET A 160 -15.60 -23.71 17.85
CA MET A 160 -14.36 -23.89 17.08
C MET A 160 -14.57 -24.79 15.85
N CYS A 161 -15.25 -25.93 15.99
CA CYS A 161 -15.54 -26.83 14.88
C CYS A 161 -16.35 -26.14 13.77
N ILE A 162 -17.39 -25.39 14.13
CA ILE A 162 -18.19 -24.60 13.19
C ILE A 162 -17.32 -23.57 12.46
N ALA A 163 -16.44 -22.88 13.18
CA ALA A 163 -15.52 -21.90 12.58
C ALA A 163 -14.59 -22.54 11.55
N LEU A 164 -14.03 -23.72 11.86
CA LEU A 164 -13.15 -24.44 10.94
C LEU A 164 -13.90 -24.89 9.69
N ILE A 165 -15.09 -25.48 9.86
CA ILE A 165 -15.90 -25.95 8.73
C ILE A 165 -16.31 -24.77 7.83
N THR A 166 -16.79 -23.67 8.40
CA THR A 166 -17.21 -22.49 7.64
C THR A 166 -16.04 -21.81 6.92
N THR A 167 -14.88 -21.69 7.59
CA THR A 167 -13.66 -21.14 7.00
C THR A 167 -13.16 -22.04 5.86
N PHE A 168 -13.10 -23.35 6.08
CA PHE A 168 -12.68 -24.32 5.07
C PHE A 168 -13.61 -24.28 3.86
N HIS A 169 -14.93 -24.30 4.08
CA HIS A 169 -15.91 -24.27 3.00
C HIS A 169 -15.84 -22.98 2.17
N ALA A 170 -15.75 -21.81 2.82
CA ALA A 170 -15.61 -20.52 2.13
C ALA A 170 -14.30 -20.44 1.33
N THR A 171 -13.21 -20.94 1.91
CA THR A 171 -11.88 -20.99 1.27
C THR A 171 -11.89 -21.92 0.05
N PHE A 172 -12.41 -23.14 0.22
CA PHE A 172 -12.53 -24.13 -0.85
C PHE A 172 -13.40 -23.60 -2.00
N PHE A 173 -14.56 -23.02 -1.68
CA PHE A 173 -15.45 -22.42 -2.67
C PHE A 173 -14.75 -21.29 -3.45
N THR A 174 -14.04 -20.39 -2.76
CA THR A 174 -13.27 -19.32 -3.41
C THR A 174 -12.23 -19.89 -4.37
N LEU A 175 -11.48 -20.90 -3.93
CA LEU A 175 -10.42 -21.53 -4.72
C LEU A 175 -10.98 -22.20 -5.98
N VAL A 176 -12.07 -22.95 -5.86
CA VAL A 176 -12.71 -23.61 -7.01
C VAL A 176 -13.16 -22.58 -8.05
N PHE A 177 -13.86 -21.51 -7.63
CA PHE A 177 -14.34 -20.50 -8.56
C PHE A 177 -13.22 -19.70 -9.21
N GLU A 178 -12.21 -19.26 -8.45
CA GLU A 178 -11.07 -18.51 -9.00
C GLU A 178 -10.20 -19.39 -9.91
N PHE A 179 -10.04 -20.68 -9.60
CA PHE A 179 -9.35 -21.64 -10.46
C PHE A 179 -10.13 -21.87 -11.77
N SER A 180 -11.44 -22.12 -11.69
CA SER A 180 -12.28 -22.25 -12.89
C SER A 180 -12.25 -20.98 -13.74
N ALA A 181 -12.41 -19.81 -13.12
CA ALA A 181 -12.30 -18.51 -13.78
C ALA A 181 -10.94 -18.39 -14.51
N SER A 182 -9.85 -18.80 -13.87
CA SER A 182 -8.51 -18.77 -14.49
C SER A 182 -8.40 -19.66 -15.74
N ILE A 183 -9.08 -20.81 -15.79
CA ILE A 183 -9.16 -21.66 -16.99
C ILE A 183 -9.91 -20.93 -18.11
N PHE A 184 -11.08 -20.34 -17.81
CA PHE A 184 -11.87 -19.58 -18.78
C PHE A 184 -11.10 -18.37 -19.32
N TYR A 185 -10.38 -17.67 -18.44
CA TYR A 185 -9.48 -16.59 -18.84
C TYR A 185 -8.38 -17.07 -19.79
N PHE A 186 -7.71 -18.19 -19.48
CA PHE A 186 -6.65 -18.74 -20.35
C PHE A 186 -7.18 -19.08 -21.75
N VAL A 187 -8.35 -19.71 -21.83
CA VAL A 187 -9.03 -20.01 -23.10
C VAL A 187 -9.38 -18.73 -23.86
N ALA A 188 -9.94 -17.72 -23.17
CA ALA A 188 -10.24 -16.44 -23.78
C ALA A 188 -8.99 -15.74 -24.33
N ALA A 189 -7.92 -15.67 -23.52
CA ALA A 189 -6.64 -15.10 -23.92
C ALA A 189 -6.08 -15.78 -25.18
N SER A 190 -6.21 -17.10 -25.26
CA SER A 190 -5.80 -17.88 -26.43
C SER A 190 -6.57 -17.46 -27.69
N PHE A 191 -7.90 -17.32 -27.60
CA PHE A 191 -8.71 -16.82 -28.72
C PHE A 191 -8.39 -15.38 -29.12
N TYR A 192 -8.10 -14.52 -28.14
CA TYR A 192 -7.66 -13.15 -28.41
C TYR A 192 -6.35 -13.13 -29.19
N HIS A 193 -5.33 -13.87 -28.74
CA HIS A 193 -4.04 -13.95 -29.44
C HIS A 193 -4.18 -14.55 -30.84
N ILE A 194 -5.02 -15.57 -31.02
CA ILE A 194 -5.33 -16.12 -32.35
C ILE A 194 -6.00 -15.05 -33.23
N ALA A 195 -6.96 -14.29 -32.70
CA ALA A 195 -7.58 -13.20 -33.44
C ALA A 195 -6.56 -12.14 -33.88
N GLN A 196 -5.59 -11.80 -33.02
CA GLN A 196 -4.53 -10.83 -33.35
C GLN A 196 -3.66 -11.28 -34.52
N VAL A 197 -3.42 -12.58 -34.70
CA VAL A 197 -2.68 -13.11 -35.87
C VAL A 197 -3.40 -12.83 -37.19
N PHE A 198 -4.73 -12.68 -37.18
CA PHE A 198 -5.52 -12.36 -38.37
C PHE A 198 -5.64 -10.85 -38.64
N SER A 199 -4.98 -10.01 -37.84
CA SER A 199 -4.92 -8.55 -38.03
C SER A 199 -3.69 -8.18 -38.88
N PRO A 200 -3.82 -7.33 -39.92
CA PRO A 200 -5.02 -6.63 -40.39
C PRO A 200 -5.98 -7.54 -41.20
N SER A 201 -7.28 -7.30 -41.05
CA SER A 201 -8.32 -8.15 -41.66
C SER A 201 -8.54 -7.85 -43.15
N ASN A 202 -8.35 -8.85 -44.00
CA ASN A 202 -8.87 -8.94 -45.37
C ASN A 202 -10.30 -9.53 -45.36
N MET A 203 -11.00 -9.55 -46.50
CA MET A 203 -12.37 -10.08 -46.58
C MET A 203 -12.51 -11.52 -46.04
N PHE A 204 -11.53 -12.39 -46.31
CA PHE A 204 -11.52 -13.78 -45.82
C PHE A 204 -11.06 -13.89 -44.36
N THR A 205 -9.99 -13.18 -43.96
CA THR A 205 -9.47 -13.25 -42.59
C THR A 205 -10.37 -12.52 -41.58
N GLY A 206 -11.15 -11.53 -42.04
CA GLY A 206 -12.12 -10.80 -41.23
C GLY A 206 -13.25 -11.68 -40.69
N PHE A 207 -13.65 -12.71 -41.43
CA PHE A 207 -14.63 -13.70 -40.94
C PHE A 207 -14.08 -14.49 -39.75
N PHE A 208 -12.85 -15.02 -39.86
CA PHE A 208 -12.19 -15.74 -38.77
C PHE A 208 -11.91 -14.84 -37.57
N TYR A 209 -11.41 -13.63 -37.82
CA TYR A 209 -11.21 -12.62 -36.79
C TYR A 209 -12.50 -12.39 -35.98
N SER A 210 -13.63 -12.20 -36.67
CA SER A 210 -14.94 -11.98 -36.03
C SER A 210 -15.36 -13.16 -35.16
N ILE A 211 -15.20 -14.40 -35.66
CA ILE A 211 -15.52 -15.61 -34.88
C ILE A 211 -14.66 -15.68 -33.62
N PHE A 212 -13.34 -15.53 -33.74
CA PHE A 212 -12.44 -15.62 -32.58
C PHE A 212 -12.70 -14.50 -31.56
N MET A 213 -13.02 -13.29 -32.01
CA MET A 213 -13.42 -12.19 -31.12
C MET A 213 -14.74 -12.48 -30.40
N ILE A 214 -15.75 -13.05 -31.07
CA ILE A 214 -17.01 -13.46 -30.42
C ILE A 214 -16.73 -14.52 -29.35
N MET A 215 -15.90 -15.53 -29.66
CA MET A 215 -15.52 -16.56 -28.69
C MET A 215 -14.75 -15.95 -27.50
N TYR A 216 -13.80 -15.05 -27.75
CA TYR A 216 -13.08 -14.31 -26.71
C TYR A 216 -14.07 -13.61 -25.75
N PHE A 217 -15.01 -12.82 -26.28
CA PHE A 217 -15.99 -12.12 -25.46
C PHE A 217 -16.90 -13.08 -24.69
N ALA A 218 -17.32 -14.20 -25.28
CA ALA A 218 -18.14 -15.19 -24.61
C ALA A 218 -17.41 -15.85 -23.42
N PHE A 219 -16.16 -16.30 -23.63
CA PHE A 219 -15.37 -16.93 -22.56
C PHE A 219 -15.02 -15.95 -21.45
N ALA A 220 -14.69 -14.72 -21.80
CA ALA A 220 -14.27 -13.75 -20.81
C ALA A 220 -15.52 -13.14 -20.08
N ALA A 221 -16.73 -13.16 -20.69
CA ALA A 221 -17.98 -12.93 -19.96
C ALA A 221 -18.28 -14.06 -18.95
N ALA A 222 -18.04 -15.33 -19.33
CA ALA A 222 -18.16 -16.46 -18.41
C ALA A 222 -17.16 -16.38 -17.24
N ASP A 223 -15.92 -15.97 -17.53
CA ASP A 223 -14.91 -15.64 -16.51
C ASP A 223 -15.42 -14.59 -15.52
N SER A 224 -15.94 -13.48 -16.02
CA SER A 224 -16.51 -12.41 -15.20
C SER A 224 -17.67 -12.88 -14.33
N ALA A 225 -18.55 -13.73 -14.87
CA ALA A 225 -19.66 -14.33 -14.12
C ALA A 225 -19.17 -15.28 -13.00
N LEU A 226 -18.12 -16.06 -13.26
CA LEU A 226 -17.49 -16.91 -12.23
C LEU A 226 -16.84 -16.08 -11.12
N LEU A 227 -16.15 -14.99 -11.46
CA LEU A 227 -15.59 -14.09 -10.46
C LEU A 227 -16.66 -13.42 -9.59
N LEU A 228 -17.79 -13.02 -10.19
CA LEU A 228 -18.94 -12.51 -9.43
C LEU A 228 -19.54 -13.60 -8.53
N GLY A 229 -19.70 -14.80 -9.06
CA GLY A 229 -20.15 -15.97 -8.31
C GLY A 229 -19.24 -16.29 -7.11
N SER A 230 -17.92 -16.13 -7.27
CA SER A 230 -16.94 -16.31 -6.20
C SER A 230 -17.16 -15.32 -5.05
N VAL A 231 -17.55 -14.08 -5.34
CA VAL A 231 -17.88 -13.08 -4.30
C VAL A 231 -19.19 -13.43 -3.62
N LEU A 232 -20.27 -13.60 -4.40
CA LEU A 232 -21.61 -13.86 -3.88
C LEU A 232 -21.66 -15.14 -3.03
N GLY A 233 -21.06 -16.23 -3.52
CA GLY A 233 -21.07 -17.50 -2.80
C GLY A 233 -20.26 -17.46 -1.51
N THR A 234 -19.15 -16.71 -1.46
CA THR A 234 -18.43 -16.54 -0.19
C THR A 234 -19.17 -15.68 0.81
N GLU A 235 -19.81 -14.58 0.38
CA GLU A 235 -20.58 -13.73 1.29
C GLU A 235 -21.78 -14.51 1.85
N ALA A 236 -22.43 -15.34 1.03
CA ALA A 236 -23.47 -16.26 1.50
C ALA A 236 -22.95 -17.28 2.53
N ALA A 237 -21.80 -17.92 2.26
CA ALA A 237 -21.19 -18.88 3.18
C ALA A 237 -20.74 -18.22 4.50
N ILE A 238 -20.16 -17.02 4.42
CA ILE A 238 -19.74 -16.22 5.57
C ILE A 238 -20.96 -15.77 6.38
N PHE A 239 -22.06 -15.38 5.73
CA PHE A 239 -23.30 -15.00 6.41
C PHE A 239 -23.90 -16.17 7.20
N VAL A 240 -23.95 -17.38 6.62
CA VAL A 240 -24.38 -18.59 7.33
C VAL A 240 -23.44 -18.87 8.51
N GLY A 241 -22.13 -18.78 8.31
CA GLY A 241 -21.14 -18.96 9.38
C GLY A 241 -21.26 -17.90 10.48
N TRP A 242 -21.64 -16.68 10.15
CA TRP A 242 -21.89 -15.60 11.09
C TRP A 242 -23.12 -15.89 11.96
N ILE A 243 -24.25 -16.32 11.36
CA ILE A 243 -25.45 -16.71 12.12
C ILE A 243 -25.11 -17.83 13.11
N LEU A 244 -24.41 -18.87 12.66
CA LEU A 244 -23.98 -19.96 13.54
C LEU A 244 -23.02 -19.46 14.63
N GLY A 245 -22.10 -18.56 14.30
CA GLY A 245 -21.21 -17.93 15.27
C GLY A 245 -21.98 -17.14 16.34
N VAL A 246 -23.04 -16.41 15.97
CA VAL A 246 -23.89 -15.69 16.93
C VAL A 246 -24.58 -16.67 17.88
N LEU A 247 -25.08 -17.79 17.36
CA LEU A 247 -25.81 -18.80 18.15
C LEU A 247 -24.90 -19.56 19.13
N PHE A 248 -23.66 -19.88 18.76
CA PHE A 248 -22.78 -20.74 19.57
C PHE A 248 -21.61 -20.03 20.27
N GLY A 249 -21.19 -18.85 19.78
CA GLY A 249 -20.03 -18.10 20.29
C GLY A 249 -20.31 -16.63 20.64
N GLY A 250 -21.52 -16.15 20.35
CA GLY A 250 -21.90 -14.76 20.56
C GLY A 250 -21.45 -13.80 19.45
N ILE A 251 -22.04 -12.60 19.46
CA ILE A 251 -21.91 -11.63 18.35
C ILE A 251 -20.48 -11.13 18.13
N TRP A 252 -19.70 -10.97 19.19
CA TRP A 252 -18.33 -10.45 19.10
C TRP A 252 -17.39 -11.45 18.40
N VAL A 253 -17.47 -12.74 18.78
CA VAL A 253 -16.70 -13.82 18.15
C VAL A 253 -17.13 -13.99 16.69
N ALA A 254 -18.43 -13.95 16.41
CA ALA A 254 -18.97 -14.01 15.05
C ALA A 254 -18.42 -12.88 14.16
N ASN A 255 -18.40 -11.64 14.64
CA ASN A 255 -17.87 -10.49 13.90
C ASN A 255 -16.36 -10.64 13.61
N LYS A 256 -15.57 -11.05 14.60
CA LYS A 256 -14.13 -11.25 14.42
C LYS A 256 -13.84 -12.33 13.37
N ARG A 257 -14.61 -13.43 13.39
CA ARG A 257 -14.50 -14.52 12.41
C ARG A 257 -14.95 -14.12 11.02
N HIS A 258 -16.07 -13.42 10.90
CA HIS A 258 -16.55 -12.88 9.63
C HIS A 258 -15.45 -12.08 8.93
N GLN A 259 -14.81 -11.15 9.65
CA GLN A 259 -13.70 -10.35 9.11
C GLN A 259 -12.45 -11.17 8.81
N PHE A 260 -12.16 -12.21 9.59
CA PHE A 260 -11.06 -13.12 9.31
C PHE A 260 -11.27 -13.90 8.00
N VAL A 261 -12.42 -14.55 7.82
CA VAL A 261 -12.72 -15.35 6.62
C VAL A 261 -12.74 -14.46 5.38
N ARG A 262 -13.32 -13.26 5.46
CA ARG A 262 -13.33 -12.29 4.37
C ARG A 262 -11.91 -11.89 3.94
N ARG A 263 -11.01 -11.63 4.89
CA ARG A 263 -9.59 -11.31 4.62
C ARG A 263 -8.86 -12.47 3.93
N VAL A 264 -9.07 -13.70 4.40
CA VAL A 264 -8.45 -14.90 3.78
C VAL A 264 -8.95 -15.08 2.35
N CYS A 265 -10.26 -15.05 2.12
CA CYS A 265 -10.83 -15.19 0.78
C CYS A 265 -10.36 -14.06 -0.14
N HIS A 266 -10.26 -12.82 0.35
CA HIS A 266 -9.74 -11.70 -0.41
C HIS A 266 -8.28 -11.90 -0.85
N ARG A 267 -7.40 -12.37 0.05
CA ARG A 267 -6.00 -12.71 -0.29
C ARG A 267 -5.91 -13.79 -1.36
N ILE A 268 -6.77 -14.81 -1.30
CA ILE A 268 -6.82 -15.86 -2.32
C ILE A 268 -7.19 -15.26 -3.68
N ARG A 269 -8.26 -14.45 -3.75
CA ARG A 269 -8.63 -13.77 -4.99
C ARG A 269 -7.50 -12.91 -5.54
N TRP A 270 -6.79 -12.20 -4.66
CA TRP A 270 -5.65 -11.39 -5.06
C TRP A 270 -4.51 -12.24 -5.64
N ALA A 271 -4.23 -13.41 -5.07
CA ALA A 271 -3.23 -14.33 -5.59
C ALA A 271 -3.54 -14.85 -7.00
N PHE A 272 -4.82 -14.99 -7.38
CA PHE A 272 -5.23 -15.37 -8.74
C PHE A 272 -5.28 -14.19 -9.72
N ARG A 273 -5.17 -12.95 -9.25
CA ARG A 273 -5.33 -11.73 -10.06
C ARG A 273 -3.99 -11.00 -10.20
N HIS A 274 -3.18 -11.41 -11.17
CA HIS A 274 -1.98 -10.68 -11.53
C HIS A 274 -2.31 -9.41 -12.31
N LYS A 275 -1.59 -8.31 -12.02
CA LYS A 275 -1.79 -6.99 -12.63
C LYS A 275 -1.37 -6.90 -14.10
N HIS A 276 -0.52 -7.81 -14.57
CA HIS A 276 0.14 -7.73 -15.89
C HIS A 276 -0.35 -8.80 -16.87
N LEU A 277 -1.65 -9.07 -16.86
CA LEU A 277 -2.25 -10.07 -17.75
C LEU A 277 -2.64 -9.45 -19.09
N GLU A 278 -2.18 -10.04 -20.19
CA GLU A 278 -2.57 -9.68 -21.55
C GLU A 278 -3.37 -10.83 -22.22
N PRO A 279 -4.61 -10.58 -22.68
CA PRO A 279 -5.37 -9.33 -22.62
C PRO A 279 -5.85 -8.97 -21.19
N PRO A 280 -6.05 -7.67 -20.89
CA PRO A 280 -6.50 -7.24 -19.57
C PRO A 280 -7.85 -7.88 -19.23
N ARG A 281 -7.95 -8.47 -18.03
CA ARG A 281 -9.14 -9.16 -17.52
C ARG A 281 -10.28 -8.20 -17.12
N THR A 282 -10.14 -6.91 -17.38
CA THR A 282 -11.11 -5.86 -17.04
C THR A 282 -12.01 -5.54 -18.24
N PHE A 283 -13.17 -6.20 -18.32
CA PHE A 283 -14.20 -5.92 -19.35
C PHE A 283 -14.75 -4.52 -19.31
N CYS A 284 -14.91 -4.01 -18.09
CA CYS A 284 -15.14 -2.61 -17.86
C CYS A 284 -13.82 -2.09 -17.33
N LYS A 285 -12.95 -1.59 -18.21
CA LYS A 285 -12.14 -0.43 -17.81
C LYS A 285 -13.18 0.64 -17.44
N GLN A 286 -13.67 0.60 -16.19
CA GLN A 286 -14.24 1.78 -15.56
C GLN A 286 -13.10 2.77 -15.66
N SER A 287 -13.22 3.63 -16.66
CA SER A 287 -12.18 4.48 -17.18
C SER A 287 -11.41 5.09 -16.02
N GLN A 288 -10.24 4.54 -15.69
CA GLN A 288 -9.28 5.18 -14.78
C GLN A 288 -8.62 6.38 -15.47
N VAL A 289 -9.29 6.95 -16.49
CA VAL A 289 -8.97 8.26 -17.08
C VAL A 289 -8.97 9.36 -16.02
N GLY A 290 -9.53 9.14 -14.82
CA GLY A 290 -9.33 10.04 -13.69
C GLY A 290 -7.95 9.94 -13.02
N THR A 291 -7.41 8.73 -12.84
CA THR A 291 -6.17 8.52 -12.08
C THR A 291 -4.92 8.57 -12.95
N GLU A 292 -4.97 8.05 -14.18
CA GLU A 292 -3.83 8.15 -15.10
C GLU A 292 -3.55 9.61 -15.49
N LEU A 293 -4.57 10.46 -15.56
CA LEU A 293 -4.39 11.90 -15.83
C LEU A 293 -3.78 12.63 -14.63
N VAL A 294 -4.08 12.19 -13.40
CA VAL A 294 -3.48 12.75 -12.17
C VAL A 294 -2.02 12.31 -12.04
N ASP A 295 -1.71 11.04 -12.29
CA ASP A 295 -0.34 10.55 -12.28
C ASP A 295 0.48 11.16 -13.43
N GLN A 296 -0.11 11.34 -14.62
CA GLN A 296 0.55 12.01 -15.73
C GLN A 296 0.74 13.51 -15.48
N CYS A 297 -0.21 14.18 -14.84
CA CYS A 297 -0.08 15.59 -14.46
C CYS A 297 0.97 15.78 -13.36
N GLN A 298 1.04 14.88 -12.37
CA GLN A 298 2.09 14.88 -11.34
C GLN A 298 3.48 14.60 -11.92
N ASN A 299 3.60 13.65 -12.85
CA ASN A 299 4.87 13.36 -13.52
C ASN A 299 5.31 14.52 -14.43
N THR A 300 4.36 15.22 -15.08
CA THR A 300 4.67 16.40 -15.90
C THR A 300 5.06 17.60 -15.01
N ALA A 301 4.39 17.79 -13.87
CA ALA A 301 4.74 18.82 -12.91
C ALA A 301 6.13 18.59 -12.29
N ARG A 302 6.48 17.33 -12.00
CA ARG A 302 7.81 16.95 -11.52
C ARG A 302 8.90 17.19 -12.57
N ALA A 303 8.66 16.81 -13.82
CA ALA A 303 9.59 17.05 -14.92
C ALA A 303 9.83 18.56 -15.18
N ASN A 304 8.79 19.38 -15.03
CA ASN A 304 8.94 20.84 -15.17
C ASN A 304 9.71 21.46 -13.98
N ALA A 305 9.49 20.96 -12.76
CA ALA A 305 10.23 21.43 -11.58
C ALA A 305 11.74 21.08 -11.66
N GLU A 306 12.08 19.91 -12.21
CA GLU A 306 13.48 19.54 -12.47
C GLU A 306 14.13 20.47 -13.52
N LEU A 307 13.36 20.88 -14.54
CA LEU A 307 13.85 21.78 -15.60
C LEU A 307 14.09 23.22 -15.09
N ASP A 308 13.24 23.72 -14.20
CA ASP A 308 13.42 25.04 -13.57
C ASP A 308 14.64 25.05 -12.61
N THR A 309 14.94 23.91 -11.97
CA THR A 309 16.10 23.77 -11.09
C THR A 309 17.42 23.78 -11.86
N GLU A 310 17.46 23.25 -13.09
CA GLU A 310 18.66 23.32 -13.95
C GLU A 310 18.95 24.74 -14.47
N PHE A 311 17.93 25.59 -14.64
CA PHE A 311 18.11 26.96 -15.11
C PHE A 311 18.61 27.94 -14.04
N GLU A 312 18.35 27.69 -12.75
CA GLU A 312 18.87 28.55 -11.66
C GLU A 312 20.35 28.33 -11.36
N ILE A 313 20.96 27.23 -11.83
CA ILE A 313 22.36 26.91 -11.53
C ILE A 313 23.33 27.73 -12.40
N ASP A 314 22.93 28.16 -13.61
CA ASP A 314 23.81 28.91 -14.51
C ASP A 314 23.91 30.41 -14.19
N ASP A 315 22.90 31.02 -13.54
CA ASP A 315 22.93 32.45 -13.18
C ASP A 315 23.74 32.74 -11.89
N SER A 316 24.16 31.71 -11.16
CA SER A 316 24.93 31.88 -9.92
C SER A 316 26.45 31.84 -10.12
N LEU A 317 26.93 31.57 -11.34
CA LEU A 317 28.37 31.45 -11.64
C LEU A 317 29.05 32.73 -12.15
N GLU A 318 28.31 33.85 -12.32
CA GLU A 318 28.89 35.15 -12.74
C GLU A 318 29.28 36.10 -11.58
N ALA A 319 29.10 35.73 -10.31
CA ALA A 319 29.31 36.65 -9.18
C ALA A 319 30.59 36.43 -8.34
N GLN A 320 31.62 35.74 -8.87
CA GLN A 320 32.87 35.54 -8.10
C GLN A 320 34.14 35.65 -8.95
N GLU A 321 34.42 36.85 -9.46
CA GLU A 321 35.70 37.20 -10.07
C GLU A 321 36.31 38.43 -9.37
N HIS A 322 37.16 38.21 -8.37
CA HIS A 322 38.39 38.99 -8.10
C HIS A 322 39.07 38.50 -6.82
N VAL A 323 40.12 37.68 -6.92
CA VAL A 323 41.41 37.82 -6.21
C VAL A 323 42.46 37.01 -6.96
N GLU A 324 43.41 37.71 -7.60
CA GLU A 324 44.72 37.20 -8.03
C GLU A 324 45.63 37.01 -6.79
N PRO A 325 46.56 36.04 -6.74
CA PRO A 325 47.83 36.27 -7.45
C PRO A 325 48.57 35.05 -8.03
N ALA A 326 49.31 35.36 -9.09
CA ALA A 326 50.48 34.74 -9.72
C ALA A 326 51.33 33.72 -8.92
N TYR A 327 51.68 32.57 -9.53
CA TYR A 327 52.93 32.34 -10.29
C TYR A 327 53.12 30.86 -10.74
N ALA A 328 53.84 30.72 -11.86
CA ALA A 328 54.60 29.56 -12.36
C ALA A 328 53.85 28.42 -13.07
N GLN A 329 53.77 28.43 -14.40
CA GLN A 329 54.70 27.75 -15.34
C GLN A 329 54.82 26.23 -15.13
N HIS A 330 54.03 25.45 -15.85
CA HIS A 330 54.57 24.34 -16.65
C HIS A 330 53.65 23.96 -17.80
N ARG A 331 54.27 23.89 -18.97
CA ARG A 331 53.74 23.57 -20.29
C ARG A 331 53.86 22.06 -20.49
N GLU A 332 52.77 21.38 -20.80
CA GLU A 332 52.81 20.11 -21.54
C GLU A 332 51.60 20.01 -22.49
N GLU A 333 51.93 19.97 -23.77
CA GLU A 333 51.04 19.76 -24.90
C GLU A 333 50.60 18.29 -24.93
N SER A 334 49.32 18.02 -25.22
CA SER A 334 48.88 16.70 -25.68
C SER A 334 47.71 16.80 -26.66
N PRO A 335 47.62 15.90 -27.67
CA PRO A 335 46.92 16.12 -28.93
C PRO A 335 45.48 15.53 -28.95
N PRO A 336 44.68 15.80 -30.01
CA PRO A 336 43.24 15.61 -29.98
C PRO A 336 42.84 14.13 -30.14
N ARG A 337 41.84 13.72 -29.36
CA ARG A 337 41.24 12.39 -29.40
C ARG A 337 40.17 12.34 -30.50
N THR A 338 40.42 11.51 -31.49
CA THR A 338 39.56 11.20 -32.64
C THR A 338 38.19 10.66 -32.20
N GLN A 339 37.11 11.24 -32.73
CA GLN A 339 35.76 10.67 -32.70
C GLN A 339 35.71 9.41 -33.58
N THR A 340 35.25 8.30 -33.00
CA THR A 340 34.91 7.07 -33.74
C THR A 340 33.41 6.84 -33.61
N GLN A 341 32.67 7.01 -34.71
CA GLN A 341 31.29 6.57 -34.83
C GLN A 341 31.21 5.03 -34.76
N PRO A 342 30.20 4.44 -34.09
CA PRO A 342 29.83 3.07 -34.34
C PRO A 342 28.93 2.98 -35.58
N LYS A 343 29.38 2.14 -36.53
CA LYS A 343 28.63 1.67 -37.69
C LYS A 343 27.37 0.92 -37.25
N GLU A 344 26.24 1.31 -37.82
CA GLU A 344 25.04 0.49 -37.91
C GLU A 344 25.32 -0.70 -38.84
N ASP A 345 25.14 -1.92 -38.34
CA ASP A 345 24.96 -3.11 -39.18
C ASP A 345 23.54 -3.66 -38.93
N PHE A 346 22.67 -3.38 -39.90
CA PHE A 346 21.34 -3.94 -40.08
C PHE A 346 21.47 -5.45 -40.39
N GLU A 347 21.09 -6.33 -39.47
CA GLU A 347 20.84 -7.74 -39.80
C GLU A 347 19.36 -7.94 -40.20
N GLN A 348 19.13 -7.89 -41.50
CA GLN A 348 17.86 -8.23 -42.15
C GLN A 348 17.73 -9.76 -42.23
N LYS A 349 17.11 -10.40 -41.22
CA LYS A 349 16.78 -11.84 -41.29
C LYS A 349 15.54 -12.08 -42.14
N SER A 350 15.84 -12.45 -43.38
CA SER A 350 14.95 -13.02 -44.40
C SER A 350 14.13 -14.20 -43.86
N ALA A 351 12.84 -14.17 -44.19
CA ALA A 351 11.91 -15.28 -44.10
C ALA A 351 12.39 -16.52 -44.87
N LYS A 352 12.01 -17.70 -44.36
CA LYS A 352 11.87 -18.94 -45.15
C LYS A 352 10.44 -19.46 -44.99
N PRO A 353 9.77 -19.83 -46.09
CA PRO A 353 8.45 -20.45 -46.03
C PRO A 353 8.56 -21.97 -45.86
N TYR A 354 7.69 -22.54 -45.05
CA TYR A 354 7.13 -23.88 -45.22
C TYR A 354 5.68 -23.87 -44.77
#